data_AF-A0A4Y2C845-F1
#
_entry.id   AF-A0A4Y2C845-F1
#
_cell.length_a   1.000
_cell.length_b   1.000
_cell.length_c   1.000
_cell.angle_alpha   90.00
_cell.angle_beta   90.00
_cell.angle_gamma   90.00
#
_symmetry.space_group_name_H-M   'P 1'
#
loop_
_entity.id
_entity.type
_entity.pdbx_description
1 polymer ?
#
loop_
_entity_poly.entity_id
_entity_poly.type
_entity_poly.pdbx_seq_one_letter_code
_entity_poly.pdbx_strand_id
1 'polypeptide(L)'
;MGRGGPIAWPPRSPDLTPLDFFFCGYVKDKVYSRETRAVEDLHASITAAVATVTTQMLQWTWLELYYRLDILRVTKGVHMEVH
;
A
#
# COMPACT_ATOMS: atom_id res chain seq x y z
N MET A 1 11.68 7.86 11.71
CA MET A 1 12.52 6.94 12.50
C MET A 1 11.65 5.80 12.98
N GLY A 2 11.78 4.61 12.39
CA GLY A 2 11.05 3.41 12.80
C GLY A 2 12.06 2.35 13.21
N ARG A 3 12.23 2.14 14.52
CA ARG A 3 13.07 1.09 15.11
C ARG A 3 12.33 0.59 16.34
N GLY A 4 11.72 -0.59 16.27
CA GLY A 4 10.99 -1.17 17.39
C GLY A 4 9.95 -2.22 17.03
N GLY A 5 9.66 -2.42 15.74
CA GLY A 5 8.88 -3.59 15.30
C GLY A 5 9.74 -4.86 15.30
N PRO A 6 9.15 -6.06 15.47
CA PRO A 6 9.86 -7.35 15.52
C PRO A 6 10.61 -7.72 14.22
N ILE A 7 10.48 -6.92 13.16
CA ILE A 7 11.13 -7.13 11.87
C ILE A 7 12.07 -5.95 11.60
N ALA A 8 13.37 -6.23 11.59
CA ALA A 8 14.40 -5.27 11.20
C ALA A 8 14.41 -5.13 9.66
N TRP A 9 13.72 -4.11 9.14
CA TRP A 9 13.70 -3.83 7.71
C TRP A 9 14.99 -3.11 7.26
N PRO A 10 15.55 -3.43 6.08
CA PRO A 10 16.74 -2.76 5.58
C PRO A 10 16.47 -1.28 5.28
N PRO A 11 17.48 -0.41 5.42
CA PRO A 11 17.34 1.01 5.12
C PRO A 11 17.08 1.21 3.63
N ARG A 12 15.98 1.90 3.29
CA ARG A 12 15.43 2.11 1.94
C ARG A 12 14.75 0.88 1.31
N SER A 13 13.78 0.30 2.00
CA SER A 13 12.70 -0.45 1.34
C SER A 13 11.40 0.36 1.31
N PRO A 14 11.29 1.39 0.43
CA PRO A 14 10.04 2.13 0.25
C PRO A 14 8.89 1.25 -0.28
N ASP A 15 9.18 0.02 -0.70
CA ASP A 15 8.25 -0.90 -1.39
C ASP A 15 7.67 -2.04 -0.53
N LEU A 16 8.05 -2.19 0.74
CA LEU A 16 7.73 -3.43 1.49
C LEU A 16 6.38 -3.45 2.21
N THR A 17 5.63 -2.35 2.19
CA THR A 17 4.21 -2.36 2.56
C THR A 17 3.37 -1.98 1.34
N PRO A 18 3.27 -2.86 0.33
CA PRO A 18 2.40 -2.62 -0.82
C PRO A 18 0.95 -2.45 -0.40
N LEU A 19 0.56 -3.02 0.74
CA LEU A 19 -0.72 -2.74 1.37
C LEU A 19 -0.88 -1.27 1.77
N ASP A 20 0.12 -0.66 2.40
CA ASP A 20 0.06 0.74 2.82
C ASP A 20 0.06 1.67 1.60
N PHE A 21 0.88 1.38 0.58
CA PHE A 21 0.89 2.14 -0.69
C PHE A 21 -0.44 2.02 -1.44
N PHE A 22 -0.93 0.79 -1.64
CA PHE A 22 -2.19 0.53 -2.32
C PHE A 22 -3.36 1.14 -1.56
N PHE A 23 -3.48 0.84 -0.26
CA PHE A 23 -4.60 1.31 0.55
C PHE A 23 -4.61 2.83 0.65
N CYS A 24 -3.47 3.44 0.98
CA CYS A 24 -3.39 4.89 1.13
C CYS A 24 -3.57 5.60 -0.22
N GLY A 25 -3.05 5.05 -1.32
CA GLY A 25 -3.26 5.57 -2.67
C GLY A 25 -4.72 5.45 -3.14
N TYR A 26 -5.31 4.27 -2.97
CA TYR A 26 -6.70 3.98 -3.34
C TYR A 26 -7.70 4.82 -2.54
N VAL A 27 -7.53 4.90 -1.22
CA VAL A 27 -8.41 5.72 -0.36
C VAL A 27 -8.27 7.19 -0.72
N LYS A 28 -7.06 7.70 -0.97
CA LYS A 28 -6.86 9.09 -1.42
C LYS A 28 -7.56 9.36 -2.76
N ASP A 29 -7.39 8.49 -3.75
CA ASP A 29 -8.07 8.62 -5.06
C ASP A 29 -9.59 8.74 -4.89
N LYS A 30 -10.19 7.85 -4.07
CA LYS A 30 -11.63 7.88 -3.79
C LYS A 30 -12.07 9.12 -3.05
N VAL A 31 -11.34 9.52 -2.01
CA VAL A 31 -11.69 10.66 -1.17
C VAL A 31 -11.58 11.98 -1.94
N TYR A 32 -10.54 12.14 -2.75
CA TYR A 32 -10.29 13.37 -3.52
C TYR A 32 -11.02 13.41 -4.88
N SER A 33 -11.68 12.32 -5.30
CA SER A 33 -12.55 12.33 -6.48
C SER A 33 -13.72 13.31 -6.39
N ARG A 34 -14.08 13.73 -5.17
CA ARG A 34 -15.13 14.71 -4.89
C ARG A 34 -14.59 15.82 -4.02
N GLU A 35 -15.01 17.06 -4.33
CA GLU A 35 -14.66 18.21 -3.52
C GLU A 35 -15.40 18.14 -2.17
N THR A 36 -14.65 18.04 -1.09
CA THR A 36 -15.15 17.99 0.28
C THR A 36 -15.16 19.40 0.87
N ARG A 37 -16.34 19.87 1.30
CA ARG A 37 -16.55 21.26 1.74
C ARG A 37 -16.44 21.44 3.26
N ALA A 38 -16.52 20.34 4.01
CA ALA A 38 -16.40 20.30 5.47
C ALA A 38 -15.65 19.06 5.96
N VAL A 39 -15.16 19.13 7.20
CA VAL A 39 -14.41 18.03 7.85
C VAL A 39 -15.31 16.80 8.05
N GLU A 40 -16.59 17.00 8.30
CA GLU A 40 -17.57 15.90 8.45
C GLU A 40 -17.74 15.12 7.14
N ASP A 41 -17.84 15.83 6.00
CA ASP A 41 -17.87 15.20 4.67
C ASP A 41 -16.58 14.44 4.38
N LEU A 42 -15.43 14.96 4.81
CA LEU A 42 -14.15 14.26 4.67
C LEU A 42 -14.14 12.95 5.46
N HIS A 43 -14.62 12.97 6.71
CA HIS A 43 -14.69 11.76 7.54
C HIS A 43 -15.66 10.72 6.97
N ALA A 44 -16.82 11.16 6.48
CA ALA A 44 -17.77 10.29 5.79
C ALA A 44 -17.18 9.71 4.50
N SER A 45 -16.48 10.52 3.71
CA SER A 45 -15.83 10.13 2.45
C SER A 45 -14.73 9.09 2.69
N ILE A 46 -13.89 9.27 3.71
CA ILE A 46 -12.87 8.29 4.10
C ILE A 46 -13.54 6.97 4.51
N THR A 47 -14.58 7.03 5.35
CA THR A 47 -15.31 5.83 5.81
C THR A 47 -15.93 5.08 4.62
N ALA A 48 -16.54 5.79 3.69
CA ALA A 48 -17.11 5.21 2.48
C ALA A 48 -16.03 4.60 1.57
N ALA A 49 -14.90 5.30 1.35
CA ALA A 49 -13.79 4.81 0.55
C ALA A 49 -13.15 3.54 1.14
N VAL A 50 -13.00 3.48 2.46
CA VAL A 50 -12.51 2.27 3.14
C VAL A 50 -13.51 1.13 2.99
N ALA A 51 -14.81 1.40 3.05
CA ALA A 51 -15.86 0.39 2.86
C ALA A 51 -15.90 -0.19 1.44
N THR A 52 -15.33 0.48 0.42
CA THR A 52 -15.22 -0.07 -0.93
C THR A 52 -14.00 -0.98 -1.12
N VAL A 53 -13.09 -1.05 -0.14
CA VAL A 53 -11.96 -1.98 -0.19
C VAL A 53 -12.46 -3.40 0.01
N THR A 54 -12.29 -4.23 -1.01
CA THR A 54 -12.72 -5.63 -0.96
C THR A 54 -11.59 -6.56 -0.51
N THR A 55 -11.95 -7.72 0.05
CA THR A 55 -10.99 -8.79 0.36
C THR A 55 -10.18 -9.20 -0.87
N GLN A 56 -10.78 -9.18 -2.06
CA GLN A 56 -10.10 -9.49 -3.30
C GLN A 56 -8.95 -8.52 -3.58
N MET A 57 -9.19 -7.21 -3.44
CA MET A 57 -8.15 -6.18 -3.62
C MET A 57 -6.96 -6.43 -2.69
N LEU A 58 -7.24 -6.74 -1.42
CA LEU A 58 -6.20 -7.09 -0.45
C LEU A 58 -5.42 -8.34 -0.87
N GLN A 59 -6.11 -9.39 -1.34
CA GLN A 59 -5.49 -10.62 -1.81
C GLN A 59 -4.54 -10.37 -3.00
N TRP A 60 -4.92 -9.55 -3.97
CA TRP A 60 -4.06 -9.17 -5.09
C TRP A 60 -2.80 -8.44 -4.61
N THR A 61 -2.95 -7.48 -3.70
CA THR A 61 -1.80 -6.78 -3.12
C THR A 61 -0.85 -7.71 -2.38
N TRP A 62 -1.39 -8.69 -1.64
CA TRP A 62 -0.57 -9.72 -0.98
C TRP A 62 0.14 -10.62 -1.99
N LEU A 63 -0.55 -11.06 -3.05
CA LEU A 63 0.05 -11.90 -4.08
C LEU A 63 1.19 -11.18 -4.80
N GLU A 64 1.01 -9.90 -5.11
CA GLU A 64 2.06 -9.07 -5.72
C GLU A 64 3.27 -8.92 -4.79
N LEU A 65 3.04 -8.73 -3.49
CA LEU A 65 4.12 -8.73 -2.49
C LEU A 65 4.89 -10.06 -2.51
N TYR A 66 4.18 -11.19 -2.46
CA TYR A 66 4.80 -12.51 -2.50
C TYR A 66 5.59 -12.73 -3.79
N TYR A 67 5.06 -12.29 -4.93
CA TYR A 67 5.76 -12.37 -6.22
C TYR A 67 7.05 -11.54 -6.22
N ARG A 68 7.01 -10.29 -5.74
CA ARG A 68 8.21 -9.43 -5.64
C ARG A 68 9.24 -10.03 -4.68
N LEU A 69 8.79 -10.58 -3.55
CA LEU A 69 9.67 -11.27 -2.60
C LEU A 69 10.29 -12.53 -3.20
N ASP A 70 9.54 -13.30 -3.98
CA ASP A 70 10.04 -14.48 -4.68
C ASP A 70 11.10 -14.11 -5.73
N ILE A 71 10.86 -13.07 -6.53
CA ILE A 71 11.86 -12.52 -7.45
C ILE A 71 13.12 -12.14 -6.69
N LEU A 72 13.02 -11.35 -5.62
CA LEU A 72 14.18 -10.90 -4.83
C LEU A 72 14.96 -12.08 -4.24
N ARG A 73 14.25 -13.14 -3.83
CA ARG A 73 14.86 -14.39 -3.35
C ARG A 73 15.62 -15.10 -4.46
N VAL A 74 15.04 -15.20 -5.66
CA VAL A 74 15.65 -15.86 -6.83
C VAL A 74 16.82 -15.06 -7.38
N THR A 75 16.72 -13.73 -7.43
CA THR A 75 17.76 -12.84 -7.98
C THR A 75 18.89 -12.53 -7.00
N LYS A 76 18.85 -13.05 -5.76
CA LYS A 76 19.83 -12.75 -4.69
C LYS A 76 20.07 -11.24 -4.50
N GLY A 77 19.06 -10.40 -4.76
CA GLY A 77 19.19 -8.94 -4.65
C GLY A 77 19.90 -8.25 -5.81
N VAL A 78 20.09 -8.89 -6.96
CA VAL A 78 20.52 -8.19 -8.18
C VAL A 78 19.31 -7.43 -8.74
N HIS A 79 19.46 -6.10 -8.70
CA HIS A 79 18.47 -5.06 -8.99
C HIS A 79 17.80 -5.22 -10.36
N MET A 80 16.47 -5.23 -10.40
CA MET A 80 15.68 -5.05 -11.63
C MET A 80 15.28 -3.58 -11.74
N GLU A 81 16.06 -2.78 -12.47
CA GLU A 81 15.48 -1.62 -13.16
C GLU A 81 14.85 -2.15 -14.46
N VAL A 82 13.53 -1.97 -14.58
CA VAL A 82 12.83 -2.14 -15.86
C VAL A 82 12.51 -0.73 -16.34
N HIS A 83 13.03 -0.42 -17.54
CA HIS A 83 12.84 0.81 -18.31
C HIS A 83 11.37 1.01 -18.69
#